data_AF-Q2U4W6-F1
#
_entry.id   AF-Q2U4W6-F1
#
_cell.length_a   1.000
_cell.length_b   1.000
_cell.length_c   1.000
_cell.angle_alpha   90.00
_cell.angle_beta   90.00
_cell.angle_gamma   90.00
#
_symmetry.space_group_name_H-M   'P 1'
#
loop_
_entity.id
_entity.type
_entity.pdbx_description
1 polymer ?
#
loop_
_entity_poly.entity_id
_entity_poly.type
_entity_poly.pdbx_seq_one_letter_code
_entity_poly.pdbx_strand_id
1 'polypeptide(L)'
;MVFHPIELRIQALTLVAWGIPAKEIAASLGMPERTVQDIYRRARARGYDPSKDPRIKMEYVEDAKRSGRPKTITDEVENSVVQSIIQDRAAGSEKSSRKLADETGISHSSMYRILKRHGYVIAKPTWKPGLTDAAKVKRPFCRDHNAVVHFEYVNTRKRKRVHQLPNPVQESAILASDWPEPTTIALSGPSYAIFGHHQTRDAKPQDSTPCESSQLHDVSGNAE
;
A
#
# COMPACT_ATOMS: atom_id res chain seq x y z
N MET A 1 -12.06 -19.93 -14.99
CA MET A 1 -13.08 -18.93 -14.60
C MET A 1 -12.71 -17.61 -15.26
N VAL A 2 -13.66 -16.99 -15.94
CA VAL A 2 -13.47 -15.68 -16.56
C VAL A 2 -13.32 -14.63 -15.45
N PHE A 3 -12.34 -13.74 -15.60
CA PHE A 3 -12.17 -12.62 -14.68
C PHE A 3 -13.32 -11.62 -14.87
N HIS A 4 -14.00 -11.29 -13.78
CA HIS A 4 -15.01 -10.24 -13.78
C HIS A 4 -14.49 -9.09 -12.91
N PRO A 5 -14.43 -7.85 -13.45
CA PRO A 5 -14.00 -6.69 -12.70
C PRO A 5 -14.95 -6.43 -11.52
N ILE A 6 -14.48 -5.70 -10.51
CA ILE A 6 -15.21 -5.57 -9.24
C ILE A 6 -16.52 -4.80 -9.42
N GLU A 7 -16.54 -3.86 -10.35
CA GLU A 7 -17.66 -3.01 -10.74
C GLU A 7 -18.81 -3.86 -11.29
N LEU A 8 -18.53 -4.80 -12.20
CA LEU A 8 -19.56 -5.70 -12.75
C LEU A 8 -20.15 -6.61 -11.68
N ARG A 9 -19.34 -7.05 -10.71
CA ARG A 9 -19.82 -7.87 -9.59
C ARG A 9 -20.69 -7.06 -8.64
N ILE A 10 -20.34 -5.80 -8.38
CA ILE A 10 -21.16 -4.86 -7.60
C ILE A 10 -22.50 -4.64 -8.33
N GLN A 11 -22.47 -4.34 -9.63
CA GLN A 11 -23.67 -4.13 -10.43
C GLN A 11 -24.58 -5.37 -10.44
N ALA A 12 -24.01 -6.57 -10.59
CA ALA A 12 -24.77 -7.81 -10.50
C ALA A 12 -25.45 -7.95 -9.13
N LEU A 13 -24.74 -7.68 -8.04
CA LEU A 13 -25.32 -7.72 -6.68
C LEU A 13 -26.40 -6.66 -6.46
N THR A 14 -26.22 -5.43 -6.97
CA THR A 14 -27.25 -4.39 -6.85
C THR A 14 -28.54 -4.79 -7.55
N LEU A 15 -28.45 -5.38 -8.75
CA LEU A 15 -29.62 -5.79 -9.52
C LEU A 15 -30.33 -6.99 -8.86
N VAL A 16 -29.56 -7.91 -8.27
CA VAL A 16 -30.13 -9.00 -7.46
C VAL A 16 -30.84 -8.46 -6.22
N ALA A 17 -30.26 -7.47 -5.53
CA ALA A 17 -30.88 -6.85 -4.36
C ALA A 17 -32.19 -6.13 -4.70
N TRP A 18 -32.33 -5.63 -5.93
CA TRP A 18 -33.57 -5.03 -6.45
C TRP A 18 -34.59 -6.05 -6.98
N GLY A 19 -34.30 -7.35 -6.88
CA GLY A 19 -35.23 -8.41 -7.24
C GLY A 19 -35.28 -8.77 -8.73
N ILE A 20 -34.32 -8.30 -9.53
CA ILE A 20 -34.23 -8.65 -10.96
C ILE A 20 -33.76 -10.11 -11.08
N PRO A 21 -34.39 -10.94 -11.95
CA PRO A 21 -34.00 -12.33 -12.09
C PRO A 21 -32.59 -12.47 -12.71
N ALA A 22 -31.83 -13.47 -12.25
CA ALA A 22 -30.44 -13.69 -12.67
C ALA A 22 -30.27 -13.85 -14.18
N LYS A 23 -31.28 -14.37 -14.88
CA LYS A 23 -31.29 -14.53 -16.34
C LYS A 23 -31.26 -13.18 -17.08
N GLU A 24 -32.01 -12.20 -16.61
CA GLU A 24 -32.03 -10.85 -17.20
C GLU A 24 -30.75 -10.08 -16.89
N ILE A 25 -30.22 -10.25 -15.67
CA ILE A 25 -28.92 -9.68 -15.26
C ILE A 25 -27.80 -10.25 -16.12
N ALA A 26 -27.80 -11.57 -16.36
CA ALA A 26 -26.84 -12.25 -17.21
C ALA A 26 -26.84 -11.70 -18.65
N ALA A 27 -28.03 -11.51 -19.23
CA ALA A 27 -28.19 -10.93 -20.56
C ALA A 27 -27.72 -9.47 -20.61
N SER A 28 -28.05 -8.67 -19.58
CA SER A 28 -27.74 -7.23 -19.53
C SER A 28 -26.25 -6.96 -19.32
N LEU A 29 -25.59 -7.74 -18.45
CA LEU A 29 -24.18 -7.56 -18.10
C LEU A 29 -23.23 -8.42 -18.94
N GLY A 30 -23.75 -9.25 -19.86
CA GLY A 30 -22.95 -10.12 -20.73
C GLY A 30 -22.18 -11.20 -19.96
N MET A 31 -22.75 -11.72 -18.87
CA MET A 31 -22.11 -12.70 -18.00
C MET A 31 -22.95 -13.98 -17.87
N PRO A 32 -22.34 -15.16 -17.62
CA PRO A 32 -23.11 -16.38 -17.45
C PRO A 32 -24.01 -16.30 -16.21
N GLU A 33 -25.26 -16.80 -16.32
CA GLU A 33 -26.21 -16.83 -15.19
C GLU A 33 -25.62 -17.51 -13.95
N ARG A 34 -24.90 -18.62 -14.15
CA ARG A 34 -24.18 -19.33 -13.09
C ARG A 34 -23.21 -18.41 -12.33
N THR A 35 -22.54 -17.51 -13.02
CA THR A 35 -21.62 -16.55 -12.41
C THR A 35 -22.35 -15.51 -11.56
N VAL A 36 -23.52 -15.02 -12.00
CA VAL A 36 -24.38 -14.12 -11.18
C VAL A 36 -24.75 -14.81 -9.87
N GLN A 37 -25.24 -16.05 -9.96
CA GLN A 37 -25.62 -16.84 -8.79
C GLN A 37 -24.43 -17.14 -7.88
N ASP A 38 -23.26 -17.45 -8.42
CA ASP A 38 -22.03 -17.72 -7.65
C ASP A 38 -21.52 -16.46 -6.94
N ILE A 39 -21.66 -15.27 -7.54
CA ILE A 39 -21.35 -13.99 -6.89
C ILE A 39 -22.30 -13.77 -5.71
N TYR A 40 -23.62 -13.92 -5.93
CA TYR A 40 -24.61 -13.76 -4.88
C TYR A 40 -24.40 -14.74 -3.72
N ARG A 41 -24.15 -16.03 -4.02
CA ARG A 41 -23.87 -17.06 -3.02
C ARG A 41 -22.63 -16.72 -2.18
N ARG A 42 -21.55 -16.24 -2.82
CA ARG A 42 -20.32 -15.82 -2.11
C ARG A 42 -20.57 -14.59 -1.23
N ALA A 43 -21.29 -13.60 -1.71
CA ALA A 43 -21.63 -12.42 -0.92
C ALA A 43 -22.46 -12.80 0.32
N ARG A 44 -23.47 -13.66 0.14
CA ARG A 44 -24.30 -14.16 1.26
C ARG A 44 -23.48 -14.97 2.27
N ALA A 45 -22.56 -15.81 1.80
CA ALA A 45 -21.65 -16.56 2.68
C ALA A 45 -20.73 -15.65 3.52
N ARG A 46 -20.49 -14.41 3.07
CA ARG A 46 -19.75 -13.38 3.81
C ARG A 46 -20.66 -12.47 4.65
N GLY A 47 -21.95 -12.76 4.74
CA GLY A 47 -22.91 -12.03 5.56
C GLY A 47 -23.66 -10.89 4.88
N TYR A 48 -23.62 -10.78 3.54
CA TYR A 48 -24.45 -9.81 2.82
C TYR A 48 -25.94 -10.20 2.90
N ASP A 49 -26.77 -9.26 3.37
CA ASP A 49 -28.23 -9.41 3.47
C ASP A 49 -28.93 -8.11 3.00
N PRO A 50 -29.46 -8.08 1.77
CA PRO A 50 -30.04 -6.87 1.18
C PRO A 50 -31.32 -6.40 1.89
N SER A 51 -32.00 -7.28 2.65
CA SER A 51 -33.22 -6.93 3.39
C SER A 51 -32.94 -6.11 4.64
N LYS A 52 -31.73 -6.22 5.21
CA LYS A 52 -31.31 -5.47 6.41
C LYS A 52 -30.54 -4.22 6.05
N ASP A 53 -29.56 -4.36 5.17
CA ASP A 53 -28.74 -3.26 4.66
C ASP A 53 -28.47 -3.50 3.16
N PRO A 54 -29.05 -2.70 2.26
CA PRO A 54 -28.84 -2.85 0.82
C PRO A 54 -27.42 -2.45 0.39
N ARG A 55 -26.64 -1.78 1.24
CA ARG A 55 -25.31 -1.27 0.90
C ARG A 55 -24.32 -2.41 0.66
N ILE A 56 -23.70 -2.40 -0.52
CA ILE A 56 -22.65 -3.36 -0.86
C ILE A 56 -21.29 -2.84 -0.37
N LYS A 57 -20.67 -3.57 0.54
CA LYS A 57 -19.28 -3.34 0.99
C LYS A 57 -18.30 -4.11 0.12
N MET A 58 -17.07 -3.60 0.00
CA MET A 58 -16.00 -4.22 -0.78
C MET A 58 -15.69 -5.65 -0.33
N GLU A 59 -15.75 -5.90 0.98
CA GLU A 59 -15.53 -7.20 1.61
C GLU A 59 -16.41 -8.33 1.02
N TYR A 60 -17.62 -8.00 0.55
CA TYR A 60 -18.53 -9.00 -0.02
C TYR A 60 -18.18 -9.39 -1.46
N VAL A 61 -17.45 -8.52 -2.18
CA VAL A 61 -17.21 -8.65 -3.63
C VAL A 61 -15.78 -9.05 -3.96
N GLU A 62 -14.82 -8.62 -3.15
CA GLU A 62 -13.39 -8.85 -3.36
C GLU A 62 -13.05 -10.34 -3.47
N ASP A 63 -12.02 -10.67 -4.24
CA ASP A 63 -11.57 -12.07 -4.31
C ASP A 63 -10.92 -12.46 -2.98
N ALA A 64 -11.32 -13.62 -2.45
CA ALA A 64 -10.66 -14.16 -1.27
C ALA A 64 -9.19 -14.45 -1.60
N LYS A 65 -8.32 -14.28 -0.60
CA LYS A 65 -6.90 -14.65 -0.71
C LYS A 65 -6.81 -16.09 -1.20
N ARG A 66 -6.19 -16.29 -2.36
CA ARG A 66 -5.98 -17.64 -2.90
C ARG A 66 -5.04 -18.40 -1.96
N SER A 67 -5.39 -19.64 -1.63
CA SER A 67 -4.57 -20.52 -0.78
C SER A 67 -3.16 -20.72 -1.33
N GLY A 68 -3.00 -20.67 -2.66
CA GLY A 68 -1.72 -20.84 -3.32
C GLY A 68 -1.15 -22.24 -3.11
N ARG A 69 0.09 -22.47 -3.57
CA ARG A 69 0.82 -23.70 -3.28
C ARG A 69 1.25 -23.68 -1.81
N PRO A 70 1.05 -24.78 -1.05
CA PRO A 70 1.53 -24.85 0.33
C PRO A 70 3.04 -24.57 0.38
N LYS A 71 3.46 -23.79 1.38
CA LYS A 71 4.87 -23.46 1.59
C LYS A 71 5.60 -24.71 2.06
N THR A 72 6.78 -24.97 1.48
CA THR A 72 7.68 -26.03 1.95
C THR A 72 8.26 -25.72 3.33
N ILE A 73 8.44 -24.43 3.63
CA ILE A 73 8.98 -23.95 4.90
C ILE A 73 7.80 -23.54 5.76
N THR A 74 7.69 -24.17 6.92
CA THR A 74 6.62 -23.89 7.87
C THR A 74 6.92 -22.62 8.65
N ASP A 75 5.87 -21.99 9.18
CA ASP A 75 6.01 -20.76 9.94
C ASP A 75 6.78 -21.01 11.27
N GLU A 76 6.80 -22.24 11.82
CA GLU A 76 7.62 -22.56 12.99
C GLU A 76 9.12 -22.47 12.69
N VAL A 77 9.54 -22.96 11.52
CA VAL A 77 10.93 -22.90 11.07
C VAL A 77 11.34 -21.45 10.82
N GLU A 78 10.47 -20.65 10.19
CA GLU A 78 10.72 -19.20 10.03
C GLU A 78 10.90 -18.50 11.38
N ASN A 79 10.06 -18.82 12.37
CA ASN A 79 10.15 -18.26 13.71
C ASN A 79 11.43 -18.71 14.44
N SER A 80 11.84 -19.98 14.30
CA SER A 80 13.09 -20.48 14.89
C SER A 80 14.31 -19.72 14.36
N VAL A 81 14.35 -19.44 13.05
CA VAL A 81 15.40 -18.62 12.43
C VAL A 81 15.41 -17.19 12.99
N VAL A 82 14.24 -16.58 13.18
CA VAL A 82 14.15 -15.23 13.76
C VAL A 82 14.66 -15.22 15.20
N GLN A 83 14.33 -16.24 15.99
CA GLN A 83 14.79 -16.34 17.38
C GLN A 83 16.30 -16.54 17.48
N SER A 84 16.91 -17.36 16.61
CA SER A 84 18.37 -17.54 16.62
C SER A 84 19.10 -16.23 16.31
N ILE A 85 18.59 -15.44 15.36
CA ILE A 85 19.16 -14.11 15.04
C ILE A 85 19.04 -13.15 16.23
N ILE A 86 17.90 -13.15 16.93
CA ILE A 86 17.71 -12.30 18.11
C ILE A 86 18.70 -12.67 19.22
N GLN A 87 18.90 -13.97 19.45
CA GLN A 87 19.85 -14.47 20.44
C GLN A 87 21.29 -14.09 20.07
N ASP A 88 21.70 -14.28 18.81
CA ASP A 88 23.03 -13.91 18.34
C ASP A 88 23.27 -12.40 18.49
N ARG A 89 22.27 -11.57 18.15
CA ARG A 89 22.32 -10.12 18.33
C ARG A 89 22.46 -9.71 19.79
N ALA A 90 21.77 -10.39 20.71
CA ALA A 90 21.91 -10.13 22.14
C ALA A 90 23.32 -10.47 22.65
N ALA A 91 23.96 -11.49 22.07
CA ALA A 91 25.34 -11.86 22.35
C ALA A 91 26.38 -10.95 21.62
N GLY A 92 25.94 -10.03 20.77
CA GLY A 92 26.80 -9.09 20.04
C GLY A 92 27.43 -9.64 18.76
N SER A 93 26.92 -10.76 18.23
CA SER A 93 27.38 -11.38 16.98
C SER A 93 26.25 -11.42 15.94
N GLU A 94 26.59 -11.31 14.66
CA GLU A 94 25.63 -11.51 13.56
C GLU A 94 26.12 -12.66 12.66
N LYS A 95 25.34 -13.74 12.58
CA LYS A 95 25.64 -14.85 11.67
C LYS A 95 25.31 -14.48 10.23
N SER A 96 26.11 -14.99 9.29
CA SER A 96 25.82 -14.87 7.87
C SER A 96 24.59 -15.72 7.49
N SER A 97 23.88 -15.33 6.43
CA SER A 97 22.76 -16.11 5.89
C SER A 97 23.17 -17.53 5.50
N ARG A 98 24.43 -17.73 5.09
CA ARG A 98 24.96 -19.06 4.78
C ARG A 98 25.07 -19.93 6.02
N LYS A 99 25.63 -19.39 7.10
CA LYS A 99 25.78 -20.12 8.36
C LYS A 99 24.41 -20.53 8.93
N LEU A 100 23.43 -19.63 8.89
CA LEU A 100 22.06 -19.93 9.32
C LEU A 100 21.41 -21.03 8.47
N ALA A 101 21.65 -21.01 7.16
CA ALA A 101 21.13 -22.03 6.24
C ALA A 101 21.72 -23.41 6.55
N ASP A 102 23.04 -23.48 6.76
CA ASP A 102 23.74 -24.73 7.09
C ASP A 102 23.29 -25.28 8.47
N GLU A 103 23.03 -24.41 9.46
CA GLU A 103 22.51 -24.78 10.79
C GLU A 103 21.06 -25.30 10.76
N THR A 104 20.23 -24.77 9.87
CA THR A 104 18.78 -25.07 9.80
C THR A 104 18.42 -26.11 8.74
N GLY A 105 19.36 -26.51 7.89
CA GLY A 105 19.12 -27.41 6.75
C GLY A 105 18.28 -26.79 5.63
N ILE A 106 18.07 -25.47 5.64
CA ILE A 106 17.32 -24.75 4.62
C ILE A 106 18.27 -24.33 3.49
N SER A 107 17.81 -24.29 2.24
CA SER A 107 18.62 -23.75 1.16
C SER A 107 18.97 -22.27 1.39
N HIS A 108 20.19 -21.88 1.03
CA HIS A 108 20.68 -20.50 1.21
C HIS A 108 19.76 -19.43 0.58
N SER A 109 19.18 -19.72 -0.59
CA SER A 109 18.25 -18.82 -1.28
C SER A 109 16.92 -18.65 -0.53
N SER A 110 16.41 -19.72 0.07
CA SER A 110 15.21 -19.68 0.90
C SER A 110 15.46 -18.91 2.19
N MET A 111 16.60 -19.16 2.85
CA MET A 111 17.02 -18.39 4.02
C MET A 111 17.04 -16.88 3.70
N TYR A 112 17.67 -16.48 2.60
CA TYR A 112 17.69 -15.08 2.18
C TYR A 112 16.28 -14.49 1.96
N ARG A 113 15.35 -15.25 1.38
CA ARG A 113 13.95 -14.82 1.19
C ARG A 113 13.21 -14.63 2.52
N ILE A 114 13.45 -15.50 3.50
CA ILE A 114 12.89 -15.38 4.86
C ILE A 114 13.41 -14.09 5.49
N LEU A 115 14.74 -13.90 5.50
CA LEU A 115 15.36 -12.71 6.08
C LEU A 115 14.81 -11.41 5.47
N LYS A 116 14.67 -11.36 4.15
CA LYS A 116 14.12 -10.19 3.45
C LYS A 116 12.64 -9.93 3.79
N ARG A 117 11.83 -10.98 3.95
CA ARG A 117 10.42 -10.86 4.35
C ARG A 117 10.27 -10.26 5.75
N HIS A 118 11.17 -10.61 6.67
CA HIS A 118 11.21 -10.05 8.02
C HIS A 118 11.93 -8.69 8.11
N GLY A 119 12.35 -8.11 6.99
CA GLY A 119 12.95 -6.78 6.94
C GLY A 119 14.43 -6.72 7.35
N TYR A 120 15.12 -7.85 7.43
CA TYR A 120 16.56 -7.84 7.68
C TYR A 120 17.33 -7.31 6.46
N VAL A 121 18.27 -6.41 6.72
CA VAL A 121 19.13 -5.77 5.72
C VAL A 121 20.58 -6.05 6.05
N ILE A 122 21.40 -6.24 5.02
CA ILE A 122 22.86 -6.31 5.16
C ILE A 122 23.35 -4.90 5.49
N ALA A 123 23.62 -4.63 6.76
CA ALA A 123 24.19 -3.38 7.23
C ALA A 123 25.66 -3.56 7.57
N LYS A 124 26.49 -2.57 7.24
CA LYS A 124 27.87 -2.55 7.73
C LYS A 124 27.84 -2.26 9.24
N PRO A 125 28.67 -2.95 10.05
CA PRO A 125 28.79 -2.61 11.45
C PRO A 125 29.22 -1.15 11.57
N THR A 126 28.50 -0.37 12.38
CA THR A 126 28.93 1.00 12.71
C THR A 126 29.92 0.90 13.85
N TRP A 127 31.20 1.15 13.56
CA TRP A 127 32.22 1.21 14.59
C TRP A 127 32.13 2.55 15.32
N LYS A 128 31.58 2.55 16.53
CA LYS A 128 31.73 3.66 17.46
C LYS A 128 32.86 3.30 18.42
N PRO A 129 33.76 4.25 18.76
CA PRO A 129 34.74 4.00 19.80
C PRO A 129 34.01 3.59 21.09
N GLY A 130 34.44 2.48 21.68
CA GLY A 130 33.82 1.93 22.89
C GLY A 130 33.75 2.98 23.99
N LEU A 131 32.62 3.04 24.69
CA LEU A 131 32.44 3.97 25.80
C LEU A 131 33.26 3.47 27.00
N THR A 132 34.39 4.11 27.26
CA THR A 132 35.25 3.79 28.43
C THR A 132 34.52 4.06 29.73
N ASP A 133 34.87 3.36 30.80
CA ASP A 133 34.21 3.53 32.10
C ASP A 133 34.37 4.96 32.64
N ALA A 134 35.54 5.58 32.41
CA ALA A 134 35.76 7.00 32.68
C ALA A 134 34.81 7.91 31.89
N ALA A 135 34.52 7.58 30.62
CA ALA A 135 33.57 8.32 29.80
C ALA A 135 32.10 8.10 30.24
N LYS A 136 31.76 6.95 30.84
CA LYS A 136 30.44 6.72 31.47
C LYS A 136 30.24 7.62 32.68
N VAL A 137 31.24 7.72 33.55
CA VAL A 137 31.22 8.58 34.75
C VAL A 137 31.11 10.06 34.36
N LYS A 138 31.81 10.49 33.29
CA LYS A 138 31.76 11.86 32.75
C LYS A 138 30.45 12.24 32.04
N ARG A 139 29.47 11.33 31.94
CA ARG A 139 28.14 11.60 31.38
C ARG A 139 27.06 11.65 32.49
N PRO A 140 27.16 12.57 33.47
CA PRO A 140 26.19 12.66 34.57
C PRO A 140 24.80 13.08 34.05
N PHE A 141 24.74 13.85 32.95
CA PHE A 141 23.49 14.33 32.33
C PHE A 141 22.45 13.22 32.12
N CYS A 142 22.84 12.04 31.61
CA CYS A 142 21.90 10.94 31.35
C CYS A 142 21.43 10.23 32.63
N ARG A 143 22.20 10.28 33.72
CA ARG A 143 21.83 9.69 35.03
C ARG A 143 20.96 10.65 35.83
N ASP A 144 21.32 11.92 35.83
CA ASP A 144 20.65 12.96 36.61
C ASP A 144 19.32 13.37 35.97
N HIS A 145 19.19 13.21 34.65
CA HIS A 145 17.98 13.51 33.88
C HIS A 145 17.25 12.22 33.46
N ASN A 146 17.16 11.22 34.36
CA ASN A 146 16.26 10.07 34.22
C ASN A 146 14.76 10.46 34.31
N ALA A 147 14.43 11.69 33.91
CA ALA A 147 13.08 12.09 33.62
C ALA A 147 12.67 11.36 32.34
N VAL A 148 11.49 10.75 32.36
CA VAL A 148 10.78 10.38 31.14
C VAL A 148 10.63 11.66 30.33
N VAL A 149 11.55 11.90 29.40
CA VAL A 149 11.39 12.94 28.39
C VAL A 149 10.37 12.36 27.43
N HIS A 150 9.09 12.61 27.69
CA HIS A 150 8.07 12.54 26.65
C HIS A 150 8.49 13.53 25.56
N PHE A 151 9.19 13.03 24.55
CA PHE A 151 9.41 13.77 23.32
C PHE A 151 8.09 13.79 22.57
N GLU A 152 7.24 14.80 22.84
CA GLU A 152 6.31 15.23 21.82
C GLU A 152 7.15 15.73 20.64
N TYR A 153 7.11 14.98 19.55
CA TYR A 153 7.77 15.37 18.31
C TYR A 153 6.98 16.53 17.69
N VAL A 154 7.17 17.75 18.21
CA VAL A 154 6.63 18.95 17.56
C VAL A 154 7.56 19.26 16.38
N ASN A 155 7.13 18.87 15.19
CA ASN A 155 7.83 19.11 13.93
C ASN A 155 7.87 20.63 13.65
N THR A 156 8.86 21.32 14.21
CA THR A 156 9.03 22.78 14.10
C THR A 156 9.75 23.18 12.80
N ARG A 157 9.20 22.79 11.65
CA ARG A 157 9.39 23.58 10.42
C ARG A 157 8.33 24.67 10.35
N LYS A 158 8.51 25.72 11.13
CA LYS A 158 8.08 27.11 10.87
C LYS A 158 8.42 27.95 12.08
N ARG A 159 9.45 28.79 11.97
CA ARG A 159 9.66 29.92 12.90
C ARG A 159 8.43 30.82 12.80
N LYS A 160 7.58 30.86 13.82
CA LYS A 160 6.71 32.00 14.09
C LYS A 160 7.28 32.74 15.30
N ARG A 161 7.54 34.03 15.13
CA ARG A 161 7.84 34.97 16.22
C ARG A 161 6.59 35.03 17.10
N VAL A 162 6.68 34.58 18.35
CA VAL A 162 5.57 34.71 19.31
C VAL A 162 5.75 36.05 20.00
N HIS A 163 4.83 36.99 19.75
CA HIS A 163 4.66 38.14 20.64
C HIS A 163 4.12 37.64 21.97
N GLN A 164 4.78 38.01 23.07
CA GLN A 164 4.28 37.75 24.42
C GLN A 164 2.90 38.43 24.55
N LEU A 165 1.83 37.66 24.70
CA LEU A 165 0.53 38.22 25.05
C LEU A 165 0.55 38.62 26.53
N PRO A 166 0.03 39.80 26.91
CA PRO A 166 -0.03 40.20 28.29
C PRO A 166 -1.02 39.33 29.09
N ASN A 167 -0.71 39.16 30.38
CA ASN A 167 -1.48 38.37 31.33
C ASN A 167 -2.97 38.76 31.36
N PRO A 168 -3.89 37.81 31.60
CA PRO A 168 -5.32 38.09 31.67
C PRO A 168 -5.63 38.89 32.95
N VAL A 169 -6.02 40.15 32.75
CA VAL A 169 -6.79 40.92 33.73
C VAL A 169 -8.21 40.34 33.71
N GLN A 170 -8.75 40.01 34.88
CA GLN A 170 -10.16 39.67 35.02
C GLN A 170 -11.02 40.90 34.73
N GLU A 171 -11.97 40.82 33.79
CA GLU A 171 -13.23 41.59 33.92
C GLU A 171 -14.32 41.16 32.93
N SER A 172 -15.47 40.84 33.53
CA SER A 172 -16.86 41.04 33.09
C SER A 172 -17.41 40.43 31.80
N ALA A 173 -18.55 39.75 32.00
CA ALA A 173 -19.48 39.23 31.01
C ALA A 173 -19.91 40.27 29.96
N ILE A 174 -19.91 39.85 28.69
CA ILE A 174 -20.62 40.54 27.60
C ILE A 174 -21.70 39.59 27.07
N LEU A 175 -22.92 40.13 27.04
CA LEU A 175 -24.20 39.51 26.69
C LEU A 175 -24.23 38.90 25.27
N ALA A 176 -25.08 37.89 25.12
CA ALA A 176 -25.32 37.11 23.90
C ALA A 176 -26.16 37.84 22.82
N SER A 177 -25.75 39.04 22.37
CA SER A 177 -26.58 39.85 21.44
C SER A 177 -25.90 40.41 20.18
N ASP A 178 -24.64 40.06 19.86
CA ASP A 178 -23.94 40.60 18.68
C ASP A 178 -23.40 39.52 17.72
N TRP A 179 -24.25 38.62 17.22
CA TRP A 179 -23.95 37.84 16.01
C TRP A 179 -24.70 38.46 14.82
N PRO A 180 -24.02 39.04 13.82
CA PRO A 180 -24.70 39.52 12.62
C PRO A 180 -25.14 38.33 11.76
N GLU A 181 -26.41 38.35 11.37
CA GLU A 181 -27.04 37.35 10.49
C GLU A 181 -26.37 37.27 9.09
N PRO A 182 -26.37 36.09 8.45
CA PRO A 182 -25.71 35.88 7.16
C PRO A 182 -26.44 36.63 6.05
N THR A 183 -25.82 37.70 5.54
CA THR A 183 -26.34 38.45 4.40
C THR A 183 -26.13 37.65 3.10
N THR A 184 -27.23 37.49 2.37
CA THR A 184 -27.35 36.86 1.06
C THR A 184 -26.42 37.51 0.03
N ILE A 185 -25.42 36.78 -0.46
CA ILE A 185 -24.59 37.23 -1.60
C ILE A 185 -25.28 36.76 -2.88
N ALA A 186 -25.78 37.74 -3.63
CA ALA A 186 -26.46 37.58 -4.91
C ALA A 186 -25.53 37.01 -6.00
N LEU A 187 -26.07 36.06 -6.77
CA LEU A 187 -25.50 35.53 -8.00
C LEU A 187 -25.38 36.66 -9.05
N SER A 188 -24.16 37.05 -9.39
CA SER A 188 -23.84 37.66 -10.69
C SER A 188 -22.44 37.24 -11.10
N GLY A 189 -22.34 36.40 -12.13
CA GLY A 189 -21.08 35.96 -12.69
C GLY A 189 -20.51 36.95 -13.70
N PRO A 190 -19.28 36.70 -14.18
CA PRO A 190 -18.97 36.92 -15.59
C PRO A 190 -18.61 35.61 -16.29
N SER A 191 -19.28 35.43 -17.42
CA SER A 191 -19.06 34.45 -18.48
C SER A 191 -17.60 34.41 -18.94
N TYR A 192 -16.98 33.23 -18.94
CA TYR A 192 -15.79 32.98 -19.74
C TYR A 192 -16.18 32.18 -20.97
N ALA A 193 -16.06 32.86 -22.12
CA ALA A 193 -16.32 32.35 -23.45
C ALA A 193 -15.27 31.31 -23.87
N ILE A 194 -15.77 30.28 -24.55
CA ILE A 194 -15.06 29.34 -25.40
C ILE A 194 -14.37 30.11 -26.54
N PHE A 195 -13.07 29.89 -26.75
CA PHE A 195 -12.41 30.13 -28.03
C PHE A 195 -11.48 28.96 -28.35
N GLY A 196 -11.73 28.29 -29.47
CA GLY A 196 -10.90 27.24 -30.04
C GLY A 196 -10.08 27.71 -31.25
N HIS A 197 -9.22 26.78 -31.70
CA HIS A 197 -8.37 26.77 -32.92
C HIS A 197 -7.12 27.67 -32.88
N HIS A 198 -5.93 27.32 -33.38
CA HIS A 198 -5.36 26.27 -34.23
C HIS A 198 -3.82 26.46 -34.05
N GLN A 199 -2.92 25.50 -33.89
CA GLN A 199 -2.34 24.62 -34.92
C GLN A 199 -1.20 23.79 -34.31
N THR A 200 -1.08 22.57 -34.83
CA THR A 200 -0.03 21.56 -34.71
C THR A 200 1.29 21.96 -35.38
N ARG A 201 2.43 21.80 -34.68
CA ARG A 201 3.83 21.62 -35.15
C ARG A 201 4.60 21.06 -33.93
N ASP A 202 5.35 19.96 -33.90
CA ASP A 202 6.14 19.28 -34.93
C ASP A 202 6.22 17.77 -34.67
N ALA A 203 6.21 17.02 -35.77
CA ALA A 203 6.48 15.58 -35.82
C ALA A 203 7.98 15.30 -35.62
N LYS A 204 8.27 14.20 -34.91
CA LYS A 204 9.62 13.65 -34.74
C LYS A 204 9.94 12.73 -35.94
N PRO A 205 11.08 12.88 -36.63
CA PRO A 205 11.42 12.02 -37.77
C PRO A 205 11.64 10.56 -37.33
N GLN A 206 11.03 9.64 -38.07
CA GLN A 206 11.31 8.20 -38.05
C GLN A 206 12.31 7.93 -39.18
N ASP A 207 13.55 7.61 -38.84
CA ASP A 207 14.50 7.07 -39.80
C ASP A 207 14.08 5.63 -40.12
N SER A 208 13.57 5.45 -41.34
CA SER A 208 13.28 4.16 -41.94
C SER A 208 14.38 3.84 -42.96
N THR A 209 15.24 2.89 -42.62
CA THR A 209 16.08 2.20 -43.60
C THR A 209 15.41 0.86 -43.94
N PRO A 210 15.11 0.56 -45.22
CA PRO A 210 14.61 -0.74 -45.64
C PRO A 210 15.78 -1.74 -45.67
N CYS A 211 15.64 -2.88 -45.00
CA CYS A 211 16.54 -4.02 -45.19
C CYS A 211 15.87 -4.96 -46.18
N GLU A 212 16.46 -5.04 -47.36
CA GLU A 212 16.06 -5.89 -48.47
C GLU A 212 15.99 -7.37 -48.07
N SER A 213 14.90 -7.97 -48.50
CA SER A 213 14.71 -9.40 -48.71
C SER A 213 15.66 -9.91 -49.80
N SER A 214 16.65 -10.70 -49.43
CA SER A 214 17.34 -11.60 -50.38
C SER A 214 16.94 -13.04 -50.08
N GLN A 215 16.10 -13.56 -50.99
CA GLN A 215 15.82 -14.96 -51.20
C GLN A 215 17.14 -15.72 -51.41
N LEU A 216 17.36 -16.80 -50.66
CA LEU A 216 18.30 -17.85 -51.07
C LEU A 216 17.48 -19.04 -51.53
N HIS A 217 17.56 -19.28 -52.84
CA HIS A 217 17.06 -20.45 -53.52
C HIS A 217 17.84 -21.70 -53.11
N ASP A 218 17.09 -22.79 -52.94
CA ASP A 218 17.57 -24.16 -52.97
C ASP A 218 18.37 -24.45 -54.25
N VAL A 219 19.53 -25.09 -54.12
CA VAL A 219 20.15 -25.91 -55.16
C VAL A 219 20.52 -27.25 -54.55
N SER A 220 19.99 -28.29 -55.19
CA SER A 220 20.17 -29.72 -54.99
C SER A 220 21.54 -30.24 -55.47
N GLY A 221 21.98 -31.37 -54.92
CA GLY A 221 23.07 -32.23 -55.41
C GLY A 221 23.68 -33.03 -54.24
N ASN A 222 23.28 -34.28 -53.95
CA ASN A 222 23.66 -35.58 -54.56
C ASN A 222 25.16 -35.86 -54.70
N ALA A 223 25.53 -37.09 -54.24
CA ALA A 223 26.75 -37.87 -54.51
C ALA A 223 28.02 -37.36 -53.77
N GLU A 224 28.83 -38.13 -53.04
CA GLU A 224 29.12 -39.56 -52.86
C GLU A 224 29.49 -39.87 -51.39
#